data_AF-A0A6N2NL65-F1
#
_entry.id   AF-A0A6N2NL65-F1
#
_cell.length_a   1.000
_cell.length_b   1.000
_cell.length_c   1.000
_cell.angle_alpha   90.00
_cell.angle_beta   90.00
_cell.angle_gamma   90.00
#
_symmetry.space_group_name_H-M   'P 1'
#
loop_
_entity.id
_entity.type
_entity.pdbx_description
1 polymer ?
#
loop_
_entity_poly.entity_id
_entity_poly.type
_entity_poly.pdbx_seq_one_letter_code
_entity_poly.pdbx_strand_id
1 'polypeptide(L)'
;MTSSFNILSVLALALSICVQGTLGEITCEHLDQDTCAYAISSSGQRCVLEKRLKRTGEEAYTCRTSEIEADRLRNWIESDQCIKACGLDRKSLGISSDSLLESRFAQQLCSPQCYDSCPNVVDLYFNLAAAEGVFLPVLCEAQEGNVRRGLMADIKSSGFVAPGPVNAVKYTYAPAPVEITYTAAPAMPPY
;
A
#
# COMPACT_ATOMS: atom_id res chain seq x y z
N MET A 1 48.84 -30.33 19.80
CA MET A 1 47.48 -29.75 19.82
C MET A 1 47.38 -28.43 19.04
N THR A 2 48.16 -28.25 17.97
CA THR A 2 48.23 -26.99 17.19
C THR A 2 47.63 -27.11 15.78
N SER A 3 47.40 -28.34 15.29
CA SER A 3 46.90 -28.57 13.93
C SER A 3 45.39 -28.34 13.78
N SER A 4 44.60 -28.65 14.81
CA SER A 4 43.13 -28.59 14.73
C SER A 4 42.57 -27.16 14.77
N PHE A 5 43.23 -26.24 15.49
CA PHE A 5 42.84 -24.82 15.56
C PHE A 5 43.01 -24.11 14.22
N ASN A 6 44.10 -24.40 13.49
CA ASN A 6 44.36 -23.80 12.18
C ASN A 6 43.34 -24.24 11.10
N ILE A 7 42.90 -25.50 11.15
CA ILE A 7 41.89 -26.02 10.21
C ILE A 7 40.52 -25.37 10.48
N LEU A 8 40.15 -25.19 11.75
CA LEU A 8 38.88 -24.55 12.13
C LEU A 8 38.85 -23.07 11.70
N SER A 9 39.98 -22.36 11.86
CA SER A 9 40.11 -20.97 11.42
C SER A 9 40.06 -20.82 9.91
N VAL A 10 40.70 -21.71 9.15
CA VAL A 10 40.63 -21.71 7.67
C VAL A 10 39.23 -22.04 7.18
N LEU A 11 38.52 -22.99 7.82
CA LEU A 11 37.15 -23.34 7.48
C LEU A 11 36.17 -22.19 7.78
N ALA A 12 36.33 -21.51 8.92
CA ALA A 12 35.53 -20.33 9.26
C ALA A 12 35.79 -19.16 8.29
N LEU A 13 37.04 -18.94 7.89
CA LEU A 13 37.39 -17.92 6.90
C LEU A 13 36.80 -18.25 5.51
N ALA A 14 36.91 -19.51 5.07
CA ALA A 14 36.33 -19.97 3.81
C ALA A 14 34.79 -19.85 3.80
N LEU A 15 34.12 -20.21 4.91
CA LEU A 15 32.67 -20.03 5.05
C LEU A 15 32.29 -18.54 5.01
N SER A 16 33.08 -17.65 5.61
CA SER A 16 32.81 -16.20 5.57
C SER A 16 32.96 -15.61 4.15
N ILE A 17 33.93 -16.10 3.37
CA ILE A 17 34.15 -15.67 1.98
C ILE A 17 33.03 -16.20 1.06
N CYS A 18 32.52 -17.41 1.30
CA CYS A 18 31.37 -17.94 0.56
C CYS A 18 30.07 -17.17 0.80
N VAL A 19 29.93 -16.47 1.93
CA VAL A 19 28.74 -15.66 2.25
C VAL A 19 28.78 -14.28 1.55
N GLN A 20 29.95 -13.81 1.11
CA GLN A 20 30.10 -12.49 0.48
C GLN A 20 29.84 -12.47 -1.04
N GLY A 21 29.43 -13.60 -1.65
CA GLY A 21 29.58 -13.83 -3.09
C GLY A 21 28.32 -13.98 -3.95
N THR A 22 27.10 -13.64 -3.49
CA THR A 22 25.89 -13.78 -4.34
C THR A 22 24.98 -12.56 -4.41
N LEU A 23 25.46 -11.36 -4.07
CA LEU A 23 24.74 -10.14 -4.44
C LEU A 23 24.95 -9.89 -5.93
N GLY A 24 24.23 -10.67 -6.74
CA GLY A 24 24.10 -10.42 -8.17
C GLY A 24 23.55 -9.02 -8.39
N GLU A 25 24.01 -8.40 -9.47
CA GLU A 25 23.49 -7.12 -9.90
C GLU A 25 22.04 -7.29 -10.40
N ILE A 26 21.10 -6.55 -9.81
CA ILE A 26 19.71 -6.56 -10.25
C ILE A 26 19.58 -5.71 -11.50
N THR A 27 19.25 -6.38 -12.60
CA THR A 27 18.76 -5.80 -13.84
C THR A 27 17.30 -6.21 -13.99
N CYS A 28 16.40 -5.25 -14.15
CA CYS A 28 14.95 -5.50 -14.14
C CYS A 28 14.55 -6.55 -15.17
N GLU A 29 15.14 -6.53 -16.36
CA GLU A 29 14.83 -7.44 -17.47
C GLU A 29 15.15 -8.92 -17.18
N HIS A 30 15.94 -9.20 -16.13
CA HIS A 30 16.26 -10.55 -15.68
C HIS A 30 15.38 -11.03 -14.51
N LEU A 31 14.49 -10.18 -13.97
CA LEU A 31 13.57 -10.58 -12.91
C LEU A 31 12.35 -11.31 -13.48
N ASP A 32 11.86 -12.29 -12.72
CA ASP A 32 10.59 -12.94 -13.00
C ASP A 32 9.41 -12.09 -12.52
N GLN A 33 8.18 -12.52 -12.82
CA GLN A 33 6.98 -11.76 -12.46
C GLN A 33 6.82 -11.59 -10.94
N ASP A 34 7.33 -12.54 -10.13
CA ASP A 34 7.06 -12.59 -8.69
C ASP A 34 8.08 -11.74 -7.91
N THR A 35 9.15 -11.29 -8.57
CA THR A 35 10.21 -10.44 -8.00
C THR A 35 10.31 -9.07 -8.65
N CYS A 36 9.74 -8.86 -9.84
CA CYS A 36 9.82 -7.62 -10.60
C CYS A 36 9.17 -6.41 -9.92
N ALA A 37 7.90 -6.51 -9.53
CA ALA A 37 7.18 -5.38 -8.97
C ALA A 37 7.83 -4.93 -7.65
N TYR A 38 8.04 -3.63 -7.51
CA TYR A 38 8.70 -3.00 -6.36
C TYR A 38 10.15 -3.48 -6.14
N ALA A 39 10.86 -3.82 -7.23
CA ALA A 39 12.31 -3.93 -7.23
C ALA A 39 12.99 -2.65 -7.73
N ILE A 40 14.27 -2.52 -7.43
CA ILE A 40 15.15 -1.44 -7.87
C ILE A 40 16.42 -2.07 -8.44
N SER A 41 16.79 -1.67 -9.65
CA SER A 41 18.01 -2.10 -10.30
C SER A 41 19.25 -1.61 -9.55
N SER A 42 20.40 -2.18 -9.91
CA SER A 42 21.71 -1.70 -9.45
C SER A 42 22.00 -0.24 -9.80
N SER A 43 21.47 0.22 -10.94
CA SER A 43 21.57 1.60 -11.42
C SER A 43 20.59 2.57 -10.73
N GLY A 44 19.70 2.06 -9.87
CA GLY A 44 18.80 2.87 -9.04
C GLY A 44 17.42 3.16 -9.64
N GLN A 45 17.13 2.65 -10.84
CA GLN A 45 15.80 2.75 -11.43
C GLN A 45 14.87 1.68 -10.89
N ARG A 46 13.59 2.02 -10.74
CA ARG A 46 12.55 1.08 -10.31
C ARG A 46 12.17 0.14 -11.46
N CYS A 47 11.90 -1.11 -11.12
CA CYS A 47 11.42 -2.10 -12.07
C CYS A 47 9.89 -2.05 -12.20
N VAL A 48 9.39 -2.26 -13.42
CA VAL A 48 7.96 -2.24 -13.75
C VAL A 48 7.56 -3.55 -14.43
N LEU A 49 6.49 -4.16 -13.93
CA LEU A 49 5.89 -5.33 -14.53
C LEU A 49 4.90 -4.91 -15.62
N GLU A 50 5.12 -5.40 -16.83
CA GLU A 50 4.23 -5.20 -17.96
C GLU A 50 3.56 -6.52 -18.36
N LYS A 51 2.32 -6.42 -18.84
CA LYS A 51 1.58 -7.52 -19.43
C LYS A 51 1.58 -7.41 -20.95
N ARG A 52 1.88 -8.50 -21.63
CA ARG A 52 1.84 -8.64 -23.09
C ARG A 52 0.95 -9.80 -23.48
N LEU A 53 0.22 -9.66 -24.57
CA LEU A 53 -0.55 -10.77 -25.14
C LEU A 53 0.30 -11.44 -26.22
N LYS A 54 0.52 -12.75 -26.07
CA LYS A 54 1.17 -13.55 -27.12
C LYS A 54 0.22 -13.72 -28.32
N ARG A 55 0.77 -14.05 -29.48
CA ARG A 55 -0.03 -14.38 -30.68
C ARG A 55 -0.99 -15.57 -30.47
N THR A 56 -0.71 -16.41 -29.47
CA THR A 56 -1.54 -17.54 -29.05
C THR A 56 -2.74 -17.13 -28.18
N GLY A 57 -2.84 -15.86 -27.77
CA GLY A 57 -3.84 -15.38 -26.80
C GLY A 57 -3.43 -15.56 -25.34
N GLU A 58 -2.28 -16.18 -25.07
CA GLU A 58 -1.76 -16.37 -23.72
C GLU A 58 -1.14 -15.07 -23.18
N GLU A 59 -1.35 -14.80 -21.89
CA GLU A 59 -0.74 -13.67 -21.19
C GLU A 59 0.74 -13.97 -20.89
N ALA A 60 1.61 -13.02 -21.23
CA ALA A 60 3.02 -13.02 -20.89
C ALA A 60 3.34 -11.80 -20.03
N TYR A 61 4.19 -11.98 -19.03
CA TYR A 61 4.67 -10.88 -18.21
C TYR A 61 6.12 -10.58 -18.57
N THR A 62 6.45 -9.29 -18.64
CA THR A 62 7.82 -8.83 -18.90
C THR A 62 8.18 -7.76 -17.90
N CYS A 63 9.31 -7.93 -17.22
CA CYS A 63 9.86 -6.91 -16.34
C CYS A 63 10.73 -5.94 -17.14
N ARG A 64 10.64 -4.65 -16.82
CA ARG A 64 11.42 -3.60 -17.48
C ARG A 64 11.93 -2.57 -16.48
N THR A 65 13.01 -1.91 -16.83
CA THR A 65 13.50 -0.74 -16.13
C THR A 65 12.60 0.47 -16.43
N SER A 66 12.09 1.14 -15.41
CA SER A 66 11.30 2.38 -15.56
C SER A 66 12.20 3.62 -15.55
N GLU A 67 11.61 4.77 -15.89
CA GLU A 67 12.27 6.08 -15.80
C GLU A 67 12.25 6.67 -14.38
N ILE A 68 11.58 6.00 -13.43
CA ILE A 68 11.44 6.48 -12.05
C ILE A 68 12.62 5.96 -11.23
N GLU A 69 13.48 6.88 -10.78
CA GLU A 69 14.61 6.57 -9.91
C GLU A 69 14.17 6.51 -8.43
N ALA A 70 14.78 5.61 -7.67
CA ALA A 70 14.68 5.60 -6.22
C ALA A 70 15.77 6.51 -5.63
N ASP A 71 15.46 7.25 -4.55
CA ASP A 71 16.37 8.27 -4.01
C ASP A 71 17.70 7.66 -3.52
N ARG A 72 17.63 6.68 -2.62
CA ARG A 72 18.81 6.13 -1.92
C ARG A 72 19.00 4.63 -2.05
N LEU A 73 18.00 3.95 -2.59
CA LEU A 73 17.97 2.50 -2.67
C LEU A 73 18.50 2.06 -4.03
N ARG A 74 19.33 1.03 -4.02
CA ARG A 74 19.87 0.37 -5.22
C ARG A 74 19.96 -1.11 -4.94
N ASN A 75 19.81 -1.91 -5.99
CA ASN A 75 19.93 -3.37 -5.87
C ASN A 75 19.01 -3.93 -4.77
N TRP A 76 17.72 -3.56 -4.82
CA TRP A 76 16.74 -3.86 -3.78
C TRP A 76 15.53 -4.59 -4.35
N ILE A 77 15.09 -5.66 -3.68
CA ILE A 77 13.80 -6.30 -3.94
C ILE A 77 13.02 -6.21 -2.64
N GLU A 78 11.86 -5.54 -2.68
CA GLU A 78 11.01 -5.45 -1.49
C GLU A 78 10.58 -6.83 -1.03
N SER A 79 10.39 -7.07 0.26
CA SER A 79 10.00 -8.40 0.77
C SER A 79 8.51 -8.67 0.60
N ASP A 80 8.09 -9.94 0.52
CA ASP A 80 6.66 -10.27 0.44
C ASP A 80 5.88 -9.83 1.69
N GLN A 81 6.55 -9.80 2.85
CA GLN A 81 6.00 -9.23 4.07
C GLN A 81 5.64 -7.75 3.87
N CYS A 82 6.54 -6.99 3.25
CA CYS A 82 6.30 -5.59 2.95
C CYS A 82 5.22 -5.37 1.91
N ILE A 83 5.26 -6.13 0.81
CA ILE A 83 4.20 -6.10 -0.21
C ILE A 83 2.83 -6.30 0.44
N LYS A 84 2.69 -7.32 1.28
CA LYS A 84 1.43 -7.62 1.96
C LYS A 84 1.05 -6.57 3.01
N ALA A 85 2.01 -6.09 3.80
CA ALA A 85 1.76 -5.06 4.83
C ALA A 85 1.24 -3.75 4.21
N CYS A 86 1.78 -3.38 3.05
CA CYS A 86 1.39 -2.18 2.32
C CYS A 86 0.11 -2.36 1.48
N GLY A 87 -0.51 -3.55 1.46
CA GLY A 87 -1.70 -3.79 0.64
C GLY A 87 -1.42 -3.91 -0.86
N LEU A 88 -0.20 -4.30 -1.22
CA LEU A 88 0.25 -4.43 -2.61
C LEU A 88 0.25 -5.88 -3.07
N ASP A 89 0.42 -6.08 -4.38
CA ASP A 89 0.53 -7.39 -5.02
C ASP A 89 1.75 -7.43 -5.97
N ARG A 90 2.45 -8.56 -6.04
CA ARG A 90 3.60 -8.74 -6.95
C ARG A 90 3.23 -8.69 -8.43
N LYS A 91 1.97 -8.95 -8.74
CA LYS A 91 1.41 -8.95 -10.10
C LYS A 91 0.83 -7.59 -10.47
N SER A 92 0.98 -6.57 -9.61
CA SER A 92 0.66 -5.19 -9.95
C SER A 92 1.40 -4.79 -11.22
N LEU A 93 0.63 -4.28 -12.19
CA LEU A 93 1.15 -3.83 -13.47
C LEU A 93 1.38 -2.33 -13.41
N GLY A 94 2.51 -1.89 -13.97
CA GLY A 94 2.83 -0.47 -13.99
C GLY A 94 3.16 0.11 -12.62
N ILE A 95 3.26 1.43 -12.59
CA ILE A 95 3.35 2.26 -11.39
C ILE A 95 2.24 3.30 -11.53
N SER A 96 1.32 3.35 -10.56
CA SER A 96 0.24 4.33 -10.54
C SER A 96 0.03 4.88 -9.12
N SER A 97 -0.34 6.15 -9.06
CA SER A 97 -0.75 6.86 -7.85
C SER A 97 -2.25 6.68 -7.54
N ASP A 98 -3.07 6.18 -8.48
CA ASP A 98 -4.53 6.08 -8.33
C ASP A 98 -4.95 5.31 -7.07
N SER A 99 -4.17 4.31 -6.66
CA SER A 99 -4.44 3.53 -5.45
C SER A 99 -4.47 4.38 -4.18
N LEU A 100 -3.79 5.54 -4.14
CA LEU A 100 -3.83 6.47 -3.00
C LEU A 100 -5.23 7.02 -2.73
N LEU A 101 -6.11 7.02 -3.74
CA LEU A 101 -7.51 7.42 -3.60
C LEU A 101 -8.36 6.33 -2.88
N GLU A 102 -7.88 5.09 -2.85
CA GLU A 102 -8.55 4.00 -2.17
C GLU A 102 -8.27 4.05 -0.66
N SER A 103 -9.31 4.26 0.13
CA SER A 103 -9.19 4.39 1.59
C SER A 103 -8.53 3.18 2.26
N ARG A 104 -8.81 1.96 1.76
CA ARG A 104 -8.19 0.73 2.26
C ARG A 104 -6.69 0.70 2.01
N PHE A 105 -6.27 1.02 0.78
CA PHE A 105 -4.87 1.05 0.42
C PHE A 105 -4.12 2.12 1.23
N ALA A 106 -4.67 3.34 1.31
CA ALA A 106 -4.08 4.41 2.11
C ALA A 106 -3.91 4.02 3.59
N GLN A 107 -4.88 3.32 4.18
CA GLN A 107 -4.75 2.80 5.55
C GLN A 107 -3.63 1.75 5.71
N GLN A 108 -3.45 0.87 4.72
CA GLN A 108 -2.38 -0.14 4.75
C GLN A 108 -1.01 0.49 4.52
N LEU A 109 -0.89 1.39 3.55
CA LEU A 109 0.32 2.16 3.29
C LEU A 109 0.76 2.98 4.51
N CYS A 110 -0.19 3.59 5.22
CA CYS A 110 0.06 4.38 6.43
C CYS A 110 0.13 3.54 7.72
N SER A 111 0.02 2.21 7.62
CA SER A 111 0.21 1.35 8.79
C SER A 111 1.69 1.32 9.19
N PRO A 112 2.04 1.20 10.48
CA PRO A 112 3.44 1.13 10.92
C PRO A 112 4.22 -0.02 10.25
N GLN A 113 3.53 -1.13 9.94
CA GLN A 113 4.13 -2.29 9.28
C GLN A 113 4.56 -1.98 7.85
N CYS A 114 3.95 -1.01 7.19
CA CYS A 114 4.37 -0.55 5.86
C CYS A 114 5.27 0.69 5.99
N TYR A 115 4.74 1.76 6.61
CA TYR A 115 5.33 3.08 6.63
C TYR A 115 6.75 3.10 7.24
N ASP A 116 6.97 2.32 8.30
CA ASP A 116 8.25 2.32 9.02
C ASP A 116 9.20 1.21 8.53
N SER A 117 8.69 0.19 7.83
CA SER A 117 9.44 -1.05 7.55
C SER A 117 9.70 -1.31 6.07
N CYS A 118 9.04 -0.59 5.16
CA CYS A 118 9.06 -0.87 3.71
C CYS A 118 9.59 0.35 2.93
N PRO A 119 10.89 0.63 3.00
CA PRO A 119 11.46 1.89 2.56
C PRO A 119 11.28 2.11 1.05
N ASN A 120 11.30 1.05 0.24
CA ASN A 120 11.14 1.18 -1.20
C ASN A 120 9.72 1.61 -1.60
N VAL A 121 8.72 0.98 -0.98
CA VAL A 121 7.30 1.27 -1.23
C VAL A 121 6.95 2.66 -0.73
N VAL A 122 7.41 3.02 0.47
CA VAL A 122 7.14 4.33 1.06
C VAL A 122 7.77 5.44 0.24
N ASP A 123 9.03 5.29 -0.19
CA ASP A 123 9.69 6.23 -1.10
C ASP A 123 8.92 6.40 -2.42
N LEU A 124 8.41 5.29 -3.00
CA LEU A 124 7.63 5.35 -4.23
C LEU A 124 6.37 6.20 -4.05
N TYR A 125 5.54 5.84 -3.06
CA TYR A 125 4.26 6.51 -2.88
C TYR A 125 4.40 7.92 -2.30
N PHE A 126 5.48 8.22 -1.59
CA PHE A 126 5.81 9.58 -1.18
C PHE A 126 6.02 10.48 -2.39
N ASN A 127 6.82 10.03 -3.36
CA ASN A 127 7.11 10.78 -4.57
C ASN A 127 5.89 10.86 -5.51
N LEU A 128 5.12 9.77 -5.63
CA LEU A 128 3.86 9.77 -6.40
C LEU A 128 2.83 10.73 -5.81
N ALA A 129 2.61 10.69 -4.49
CA ALA A 129 1.71 11.63 -3.82
C ALA A 129 2.16 13.08 -4.03
N ALA A 130 3.47 13.35 -3.89
CA ALA A 130 4.02 14.69 -4.09
C ALA A 130 3.80 15.20 -5.52
N ALA A 131 3.91 14.31 -6.53
CA ALA A 131 3.61 14.64 -7.92
C ALA A 131 2.12 14.97 -8.15
N GLU A 132 1.23 14.42 -7.33
CA GLU A 132 -0.21 14.76 -7.31
C GLU A 132 -0.54 15.98 -6.43
N GLY A 133 0.47 16.63 -5.83
CA GLY A 133 0.29 17.76 -4.92
C GLY A 133 -0.17 17.38 -3.52
N VAL A 134 -0.07 16.10 -3.14
CA VAL A 134 -0.42 15.58 -1.82
C VAL A 134 0.86 15.24 -1.04
N PHE A 135 0.91 15.59 0.24
CA PHE A 135 2.02 15.20 1.09
C PHE A 135 1.66 13.91 1.86
N LEU A 136 2.37 12.81 1.60
CA LEU A 136 2.05 11.50 2.15
C LEU A 136 1.96 11.48 3.69
N PRO A 137 2.87 12.14 4.47
CA PRO A 137 2.72 12.22 5.92
C PRO A 137 1.39 12.84 6.37
N VAL A 138 0.95 13.93 5.72
CA VAL A 138 -0.34 14.59 6.01
C VAL A 138 -1.51 13.68 5.64
N LEU A 139 -1.39 12.92 4.54
CA LEU A 139 -2.39 11.91 4.18
C LEU A 139 -2.51 10.84 5.29
N CYS A 140 -1.38 10.37 5.83
CA CYS A 140 -1.37 9.34 6.88
C CYS A 140 -1.92 9.85 8.22
N GLU A 141 -1.61 11.07 8.63
CA GLU A 141 -2.21 11.71 9.81
C GLU A 141 -3.74 11.80 9.69
N ALA A 142 -4.24 12.13 8.50
CA ALA A 142 -5.68 12.18 8.24
C ALA A 142 -6.35 10.79 8.36
N GLN A 143 -5.64 9.71 7.99
CA GLN A 143 -6.15 8.35 8.15
C GLN A 143 -6.27 7.94 9.61
N GLU A 144 -5.33 8.32 10.49
CA GLU A 144 -5.48 8.05 11.93
C GLU A 144 -6.74 8.70 12.51
N GLY A 145 -7.01 9.95 12.12
CA GLY A 145 -8.21 10.67 12.54
C GLY A 145 -9.50 9.99 12.07
N ASN A 146 -9.50 9.50 10.82
CA ASN A 146 -10.64 8.77 10.26
C ASN A 146 -10.84 7.40 10.92
N VAL A 147 -9.77 6.66 11.23
CA VAL A 147 -9.84 5.39 11.97
C VAL A 147 -10.38 5.63 13.38
N ARG A 148 -9.90 6.64 14.10
CA ARG A 148 -10.43 7.02 15.42
C ARG A 148 -11.91 7.39 15.36
N ARG A 149 -12.32 8.16 14.34
CA ARG A 149 -13.73 8.55 14.12
C ARG A 149 -14.60 7.34 13.74
N GLY A 150 -14.11 6.45 12.90
CA GLY A 150 -14.78 5.20 12.51
C GLY A 150 -14.99 4.27 13.70
N LEU A 151 -13.95 4.05 14.50
CA LEU A 151 -14.05 3.27 15.74
C LEU A 151 -15.07 3.84 16.72
N MET A 152 -15.12 5.17 16.87
CA MET A 152 -16.13 5.83 17.71
C MET A 152 -17.56 5.73 17.15
N ALA A 153 -17.73 5.67 15.83
CA ALA A 153 -19.03 5.44 15.19
C ALA A 153 -19.50 4.00 15.40
N ASP A 154 -18.61 3.01 15.31
CA ASP A 154 -18.92 1.60 15.54
C ASP A 154 -19.28 1.31 17.01
N ILE A 155 -18.60 1.94 17.98
CA ILE A 155 -18.93 1.80 19.42
C ILE A 155 -20.32 2.36 19.75
N LYS A 156 -20.82 3.34 18.98
CA LYS A 156 -22.19 3.86 19.14
C LYS A 156 -23.27 2.98 18.47
N SER A 157 -22.88 1.99 17.66
CA SER A 157 -23.80 1.12 16.91
C SER A 157 -24.11 -0.21 17.62
N SER A 158 -23.58 -0.46 18.83
CA SER A 158 -24.10 -1.51 19.72
C SER A 158 -25.16 -0.90 20.65
N GLY A 159 -26.32 -0.59 20.08
CA GLY A 159 -27.51 -0.23 20.85
C GLY A 159 -27.98 -1.44 21.66
N PHE A 160 -27.48 -1.58 22.88
CA PHE A 160 -28.15 -2.39 23.90
C PHE A 160 -29.45 -1.67 24.24
N VAL A 161 -30.54 -2.09 23.61
CA VAL A 161 -31.89 -1.71 24.00
C VAL A 161 -32.18 -2.41 25.32
N ALA A 162 -32.03 -1.70 26.44
CA ALA A 162 -32.68 -2.12 27.68
C ALA A 162 -34.20 -2.06 27.46
N PRO A 163 -34.98 -3.11 27.77
CA PRO A 163 -36.43 -3.01 27.74
C PRO A 163 -36.87 -2.06 28.86
N GLY A 164 -37.15 -0.80 28.50
CA GLY A 164 -37.80 0.13 29.40
C GLY A 164 -39.23 -0.34 29.71
N PRO A 165 -39.72 -0.19 30.94
CA PRO A 165 -41.03 -0.68 31.32
C PRO A 165 -42.12 0.02 30.51
N VAL A 166 -42.99 -0.78 29.91
CA VAL A 166 -44.20 -0.33 29.23
C VAL A 166 -45.12 0.36 30.25
N ASN A 167 -45.30 1.67 30.10
CA ASN A 167 -46.49 2.34 30.59
C ASN A 167 -47.13 3.03 29.40
N ALA A 168 -48.24 2.44 28.94
CA ALA A 168 -49.10 2.99 27.91
C ALA A 168 -49.75 4.27 28.43
N VAL A 169 -49.15 5.40 28.10
CA VAL A 169 -49.78 6.70 28.29
C VAL A 169 -50.51 7.06 27.00
N LYS A 170 -51.83 6.88 27.02
CA LYS A 170 -52.75 7.47 26.04
C LYS A 170 -52.67 8.99 26.17
N TYR A 171 -52.19 9.67 25.14
CA TYR A 171 -52.63 11.03 24.85
C TYR A 171 -53.05 11.13 23.39
N THR A 172 -54.35 11.27 23.22
CA THR A 172 -55.05 11.80 22.05
C THR A 172 -54.56 13.21 21.76
N TYR A 173 -54.13 13.51 20.54
CA TYR A 173 -54.62 14.60 19.69
C TYR A 173 -53.78 14.68 18.41
N ALA A 174 -54.43 14.60 17.24
CA ALA A 174 -53.80 14.81 15.95
C ALA A 174 -53.64 16.30 15.64
N PRO A 175 -52.60 16.68 14.89
CA PRO A 175 -52.78 17.65 13.82
C PRO A 175 -52.33 17.08 12.46
N ALA A 176 -53.00 17.60 11.42
CA ALA A 176 -52.93 17.22 10.01
C ALA A 176 -51.52 17.20 9.40
N PRO A 177 -51.31 16.50 8.26
CA PRO A 177 -50.04 16.50 7.56
C PRO A 177 -49.75 17.89 6.95
N VAL A 178 -48.58 18.44 7.27
CA VAL A 178 -48.01 19.61 6.58
C VAL A 178 -47.40 19.12 5.27
N GLU A 179 -47.94 19.59 4.16
CA GLU A 179 -47.38 19.41 2.83
C GLU A 179 -46.10 20.25 2.71
N ILE A 180 -44.94 19.60 2.62
CA ILE A 180 -43.66 20.28 2.38
C ILE A 180 -43.41 20.28 0.88
N THR A 181 -43.67 21.43 0.26
CA THR A 181 -43.30 21.70 -1.14
C THR A 181 -41.79 21.94 -1.21
N TYR A 182 -41.05 21.07 -1.92
CA TYR A 182 -39.66 21.33 -2.24
C TYR A 182 -39.58 22.33 -3.39
N THR A 183 -39.14 23.56 -3.12
CA THR A 183 -38.75 24.50 -4.16
C THR A 183 -37.38 24.11 -4.69
N ALA A 184 -37.33 23.66 -5.94
CA ALA A 184 -36.08 23.42 -6.65
C ALA A 184 -35.34 24.76 -6.86
N ALA A 185 -34.05 24.79 -6.51
CA ALA A 185 -33.19 25.92 -6.84
C ALA A 185 -33.06 26.05 -8.38
N PRO A 186 -33.09 27.27 -8.94
CA PRO A 186 -32.95 27.45 -10.37
C PRO A 186 -31.55 27.04 -10.87
N ALA A 187 -31.51 26.35 -12.00
CA ALA A 187 -30.29 25.99 -12.70
C ALA A 187 -29.55 27.25 -13.18
N MET A 188 -28.24 27.31 -12.93
CA MET A 188 -27.39 28.34 -13.52
C MET A 188 -27.21 28.08 -15.03
N PRO A 189 -27.39 29.08 -15.90
CA PRO A 189 -27.10 28.94 -17.32
C PRO A 189 -25.58 28.86 -17.55
N PRO A 190 -25.14 28.18 -18.62
CA PRO A 190 -23.73 28.10 -18.97
C PRO A 190 -23.26 29.42 -19.59
N TYR A 191 -22.16 29.93 -19.05
CA TYR A 191 -20.97 30.55 -19.67
C TYR A 191 -20.39 31.65 -18.79
#